data_AF-A0A2V8R7C9-F1
#
_entry.id   AF-A0A2V8R7C9-F1
#
_cell.length_a   1.000
_cell.length_b   1.000
_cell.length_c   1.000
_cell.angle_alpha   90.00
_cell.angle_beta   90.00
_cell.angle_gamma   90.00
#
_symmetry.space_group_name_H-M   'P 1'
#
loop_
_entity.id
_entity.type
_entity.pdbx_description
1 polymer ?
#
loop_
_entity_poly.entity_id
_entity_poly.type
_entity_poly.pdbx_seq_one_letter_code
_entity_poly.pdbx_strand_id
1 'polypeptide(L)'
;MPTGALRLYWSATVNIEAMPIYDITVPIRPGMPIYEGDPAVEIAAWSALAKGGSANVSFLHFGAHTGTHVDAPAHFIEGARKIDALPLDLLIGLARVVRVPDDIEEIDANFKKTPT
;
A
#
# COMPACT_ATOMS: atom_id res chain seq x y z
N MET A 1 -31.57 -5.00 40.93
CA MET A 1 -31.10 -3.88 40.08
C MET A 1 -30.23 -2.99 40.96
N PRO A 2 -28.98 -2.68 40.61
CA PRO A 2 -28.52 -2.36 39.27
C PRO A 2 -27.58 -3.39 38.62
N THR A 3 -27.46 -3.18 37.31
CA THR A 3 -26.84 -3.92 36.23
C THR A 3 -25.33 -4.10 36.36
N GLY A 4 -24.88 -5.37 36.37
CA GLY A 4 -23.47 -5.73 36.18
C GLY A 4 -23.06 -5.49 34.73
N ALA A 5 -22.17 -4.54 34.51
CA ALA A 5 -21.45 -4.41 33.25
C ALA A 5 -20.34 -5.47 33.23
N LEU A 6 -20.49 -6.52 32.41
CA LEU A 6 -19.37 -7.39 32.06
C LEU A 6 -18.36 -6.57 31.23
N ARG A 7 -17.28 -6.14 31.87
CA ARG A 7 -16.05 -5.72 31.19
C ARG A 7 -15.36 -6.97 30.66
N LEU A 8 -15.47 -7.22 29.36
CA LEU A 8 -14.61 -8.20 28.69
C LEU A 8 -13.23 -7.55 28.47
N TYR A 9 -12.27 -7.90 29.33
CA TYR A 9 -10.86 -7.58 29.13
C TYR A 9 -10.30 -8.54 28.07
N TRP A 10 -9.97 -8.03 26.89
CA TRP A 10 -9.18 -8.78 25.91
C TRP A 10 -7.71 -8.73 26.32
N SER A 11 -7.29 -9.60 27.24
CA SER A 11 -5.87 -9.84 27.49
C SER A 11 -5.43 -11.05 26.68
N ALA A 12 -5.33 -10.88 25.37
CA ALA A 12 -4.47 -11.75 24.57
C ALA A 12 -3.08 -11.11 24.57
N THR A 13 -2.18 -11.64 25.39
CA THR A 13 -0.75 -11.40 25.26
C THR A 13 -0.36 -11.94 23.87
N VAL A 14 -0.23 -11.05 22.89
CA VAL A 14 0.28 -11.41 21.58
C VAL A 14 1.76 -11.74 21.79
N ASN A 15 2.09 -13.03 21.77
CA ASN A 15 3.47 -13.48 21.63
C ASN A 15 3.94 -13.06 20.24
N ILE A 16 4.57 -11.90 20.15
CA ILE A 16 5.33 -11.45 18.99
C ILE A 16 6.68 -12.18 19.00
N GLU A 17 6.65 -13.49 18.76
CA GLU A 17 7.77 -14.05 18.00
C GLU A 17 7.84 -13.27 16.69
N ALA A 18 9.05 -12.89 16.25
CA ALA A 18 9.24 -11.96 15.13
C ALA A 18 8.42 -12.42 13.91
N MET A 19 7.27 -11.77 13.69
CA MET A 19 6.41 -12.10 12.56
C MET A 19 7.20 -11.81 11.29
N PRO A 20 7.35 -12.79 10.38
CA PRO A 20 8.08 -12.56 9.15
C PRO A 20 7.41 -11.43 8.37
N ILE A 21 8.22 -10.45 7.95
CA ILE A 21 7.77 -9.38 7.06
C ILE A 21 7.95 -9.87 5.63
N TYR A 22 6.84 -9.90 4.88
CA TYR A 22 6.85 -10.15 3.45
C TYR A 22 6.78 -8.82 2.72
N ASP A 23 7.80 -8.52 1.91
CA ASP A 23 7.73 -7.39 1.00
C ASP A 23 6.85 -7.77 -0.20
N ILE A 24 5.73 -7.07 -0.35
CA ILE A 24 4.77 -7.22 -1.44
C ILE A 24 4.80 -6.02 -2.40
N THR A 25 5.85 -5.20 -2.33
CA THR A 25 6.02 -4.04 -3.18
C THR A 25 6.75 -4.37 -4.47
N VAL A 26 6.36 -3.71 -5.57
CA VAL A 26 7.09 -3.77 -6.83
C VAL A 26 8.18 -2.68 -6.82
N PRO A 27 9.47 -3.01 -7.08
CA PRO A 27 10.53 -2.00 -7.14
C PRO A 27 10.29 -0.93 -8.20
N ILE A 28 10.42 0.34 -7.81
CA ILE A 28 10.33 1.48 -8.73
C ILE A 28 11.63 1.61 -9.50
N ARG A 29 11.54 1.59 -10.85
CA ARG A 29 12.70 1.72 -11.74
C ARG A 29 12.31 2.36 -13.06
N PRO A 30 13.24 3.08 -13.73
CA PRO A 30 13.04 3.51 -15.11
C PRO A 30 12.70 2.33 -16.03
N GLY A 31 11.78 2.57 -16.98
CA GLY A 31 11.32 1.55 -17.93
C GLY A 31 10.45 0.43 -17.33
N MET A 32 9.94 0.59 -16.10
CA MET A 32 8.85 -0.26 -15.61
C MET A 32 7.54 0.07 -16.34
N PRO A 33 6.57 -0.87 -16.40
CA PRO A 33 5.25 -0.57 -16.93
C PRO A 33 4.59 0.61 -16.19
N ILE A 34 3.95 1.47 -16.95
CA ILE A 34 3.09 2.56 -16.48
C ILE A 34 1.76 2.47 -17.23
N TYR A 35 0.74 3.17 -16.73
CA TYR A 35 -0.47 3.38 -17.50
C TYR A 35 -0.15 4.23 -18.75
N GLU A 36 -0.84 3.96 -19.85
CA GLU A 36 -0.60 4.68 -21.10
C GLU A 36 -0.92 6.18 -20.94
N GLY A 37 0.08 7.03 -21.17
CA GLY A 37 -0.04 8.49 -21.04
C GLY A 37 0.40 9.05 -19.67
N ASP A 38 0.64 8.20 -18.67
CA ASP A 38 1.11 8.64 -17.36
C ASP A 38 2.60 9.05 -17.37
N PRO A 39 3.06 9.85 -16.37
CA PRO A 39 4.46 10.20 -16.26
C PRO A 39 5.33 8.96 -16.00
N ALA A 40 6.28 8.69 -16.90
CA ALA A 40 7.26 7.63 -16.75
C ALA A 40 8.20 7.89 -15.55
N VAL A 41 8.77 6.81 -15.02
CA VAL A 41 9.75 6.89 -13.92
C VAL A 41 11.08 7.45 -14.40
N GLU A 42 11.44 8.61 -13.86
CA GLU A 42 12.76 9.20 -13.96
C GLU A 42 13.44 9.21 -12.58
N ILE A 43 14.64 8.66 -12.53
CA ILE A 43 15.53 8.70 -11.36
C ILE A 43 16.86 9.27 -11.84
N ALA A 44 17.21 10.46 -11.38
CA ALA A 44 18.42 11.17 -11.80
C ALA A 44 19.24 11.60 -10.58
N ALA A 45 20.55 11.80 -10.76
CA ALA A 45 21.39 12.39 -9.71
C ALA A 45 21.17 13.90 -9.66
N TRP A 46 20.65 14.40 -8.54
CA TRP A 46 20.59 15.83 -8.22
C TRP A 46 21.95 16.35 -7.74
N SER A 47 22.62 15.56 -6.89
CA SER A 47 23.98 15.81 -6.41
C SER A 47 24.74 14.48 -6.30
N ALA A 48 26.05 14.50 -6.49
CA ALA A 48 26.88 13.30 -6.44
C ALA A 48 28.22 13.58 -5.76
N LEU A 49 28.64 12.68 -4.86
CA LEU A 49 29.97 12.69 -4.23
C LEU A 49 31.08 12.69 -5.28
N ALA A 50 30.91 11.90 -6.35
CA ALA A 50 31.87 11.81 -7.46
C ALA A 50 32.05 13.14 -8.23
N LYS A 51 31.13 14.09 -8.07
CA LYS A 51 31.19 15.44 -8.65
C LYS A 51 31.53 16.52 -7.61
N GLY A 52 32.05 16.12 -6.45
CA GLY A 52 32.42 17.03 -5.35
C GLY A 52 31.25 17.44 -4.45
N GLY A 53 30.09 16.79 -4.57
CA GLY A 53 28.98 16.98 -3.64
C GLY A 53 29.32 16.47 -2.23
N SER A 54 28.61 16.97 -1.22
CA SER A 54 28.72 16.47 0.17
C SER A 54 27.94 15.17 0.41
N ALA A 55 27.02 14.82 -0.51
CA ALA A 55 26.23 13.60 -0.49
C ALA A 55 25.79 13.21 -1.91
N ASN A 56 25.33 11.96 -2.07
CA ASN A 56 24.55 11.56 -3.24
C ASN A 56 23.08 11.89 -2.97
N VAL A 57 22.46 12.69 -3.83
CA VAL A 57 21.05 13.06 -3.73
C VAL A 57 20.38 12.73 -5.05
N SER A 58 19.29 11.98 -4.99
CA SER A 58 18.51 11.60 -6.17
C SER A 58 17.32 12.55 -6.36
N PHE A 59 17.06 12.90 -7.60
CA PHE A 59 15.78 13.44 -8.06
C PHE A 59 14.89 12.29 -8.52
N LEU A 60 13.62 12.35 -8.13
CA LEU A 60 12.59 11.37 -8.44
C LEU A 60 11.41 12.10 -9.10
N HIS A 61 11.00 11.62 -10.27
CA HIS A 61 9.81 12.11 -10.97
C HIS A 61 9.03 10.93 -11.57
N PHE A 62 7.79 10.76 -11.13
CA PHE A 62 6.86 9.73 -11.59
C PHE A 62 5.44 10.04 -11.11
N GLY A 63 4.43 9.42 -11.73
CA GLY A 63 3.02 9.56 -11.31
C GLY A 63 2.72 8.80 -10.00
N ALA A 64 1.77 9.30 -9.21
CA ALA A 64 1.39 8.68 -7.91
C ALA A 64 0.85 7.23 -8.05
N HIS A 65 0.37 6.87 -9.24
CA HIS A 65 -0.16 5.54 -9.58
C HIS A 65 0.91 4.59 -10.15
N THR A 66 2.18 4.80 -9.76
CA THR A 66 3.32 3.96 -10.19
C THR A 66 3.57 2.83 -9.20
N GLY A 67 3.62 1.59 -9.67
CA GLY A 67 3.96 0.43 -8.84
C GLY A 67 2.88 0.13 -7.78
N THR A 68 3.29 -0.43 -6.65
CA THR A 68 2.38 -0.72 -5.52
C THR A 68 1.98 0.59 -4.83
N HIS A 69 0.70 0.98 -4.94
CA HIS A 69 0.19 2.26 -4.44
C HIS A 69 -1.24 2.14 -3.86
N VAL A 70 -1.77 3.24 -3.34
CA VAL A 70 -3.13 3.37 -2.82
C VAL A 70 -3.78 4.62 -3.41
N ASP A 71 -5.00 4.49 -3.90
CA ASP A 71 -5.79 5.62 -4.39
C ASP A 71 -6.57 6.30 -3.25
N ALA A 72 -6.54 7.62 -3.24
CA ALA A 72 -7.44 8.42 -2.43
C ALA A 72 -8.75 8.69 -3.19
N PRO A 73 -9.89 8.94 -2.50
CA PRO A 73 -11.15 9.32 -3.15
C PRO A 73 -11.02 10.48 -4.15
N ALA A 74 -10.14 11.44 -3.88
CA ALA A 74 -9.84 12.56 -4.76
C ALA A 74 -9.29 12.15 -6.14
N HIS A 75 -8.86 10.90 -6.34
CA HIS A 75 -8.41 10.41 -7.65
C HIS A 75 -9.54 10.40 -8.69
N PHE A 76 -10.77 10.09 -8.27
CA PHE A 76 -11.94 10.02 -9.17
C PHE A 76 -13.07 10.99 -8.81
N ILE A 77 -13.05 11.57 -7.60
CA ILE A 77 -14.14 12.40 -7.08
C ILE A 77 -13.59 13.80 -6.76
N GLU A 78 -13.97 14.78 -7.58
CA GLU A 78 -13.59 16.18 -7.38
C GLU A 78 -14.00 16.69 -5.99
N GLY A 79 -13.09 17.38 -5.31
CA GLY A 79 -13.31 17.90 -3.96
C GLY A 79 -13.33 16.86 -2.83
N ALA A 80 -13.15 15.57 -3.12
CA ALA A 80 -13.08 14.54 -2.08
C ALA A 80 -11.76 14.55 -1.30
N ARG A 81 -11.69 13.71 -0.25
CA ARG A 81 -10.50 13.60 0.61
C ARG A 81 -9.27 13.14 -0.20
N LYS A 82 -8.16 13.84 0.02
CA LYS A 82 -6.84 13.51 -0.53
C LYS A 82 -6.13 12.46 0.36
N ILE A 83 -5.01 11.92 -0.14
CA ILE A 83 -4.29 10.81 0.49
C ILE A 83 -3.81 11.12 1.91
N ASP A 84 -3.39 12.36 2.15
CA ASP A 84 -2.90 12.87 3.44
C ASP A 84 -4.00 13.00 4.51
N ALA A 85 -5.28 12.96 4.09
CA ALA A 85 -6.44 13.02 4.97
C ALA A 85 -7.07 11.64 5.25
N LEU A 86 -6.48 10.55 4.76
CA LEU A 86 -6.96 9.20 5.06
C LEU A 86 -6.56 8.77 6.49
N PRO A 87 -7.49 8.18 7.27
CA PRO A 87 -7.17 7.58 8.55
C PRO A 87 -6.16 6.43 8.40
N LEU A 88 -5.10 6.41 9.22
CA LEU A 88 -4.04 5.39 9.16
C LEU A 88 -4.52 3.99 9.54
N ASP A 89 -5.55 3.87 10.37
CA ASP A 89 -6.17 2.61 10.76
C ASP A 89 -6.86 1.89 9.59
N LEU A 90 -7.12 2.60 8.48
CA LEU A 90 -7.53 1.95 7.21
C LEU A 90 -6.36 1.30 6.46
N LEU A 91 -5.13 1.75 6.70
CA LEU A 91 -3.93 1.32 5.96
C LEU A 91 -3.08 0.31 6.73
N ILE A 92 -3.33 0.15 8.03
CA ILE A 92 -2.54 -0.71 8.92
C ILE A 92 -3.49 -1.59 9.73
N GLY A 93 -3.49 -2.89 9.47
CA GLY A 93 -4.33 -3.82 10.19
C GLY A 93 -4.24 -5.25 9.71
N LEU A 94 -5.13 -6.10 10.23
CA LEU A 94 -5.25 -7.48 9.79
C LEU A 94 -5.77 -7.53 8.36
N ALA A 95 -5.04 -8.22 7.50
CA ALA A 95 -5.44 -8.53 6.14
C ALA A 95 -5.62 -10.03 5.96
N ARG A 96 -6.55 -10.44 5.08
CA ARG A 96 -6.66 -11.82 4.61
C ARG A 96 -6.20 -11.88 3.17
N VAL A 97 -5.17 -12.65 2.91
CA VAL A 97 -4.75 -12.98 1.54
C VAL A 97 -5.62 -14.13 1.04
N VAL A 98 -6.22 -13.97 -0.14
CA VAL A 98 -7.05 -14.99 -0.78
C VAL A 98 -6.46 -15.26 -2.16
N ARG A 99 -6.21 -16.52 -2.48
CA ARG A 99 -5.78 -16.93 -3.82
C ARG A 99 -6.97 -16.90 -4.78
N VAL A 100 -6.77 -16.31 -5.95
CA VAL A 100 -7.71 -16.32 -7.07
C VAL A 100 -7.11 -17.24 -8.15
N PRO A 101 -7.85 -18.23 -8.68
CA PRO A 101 -7.41 -19.05 -9.80
C PRO A 101 -7.14 -18.22 -11.06
N ASP A 102 -6.19 -18.65 -11.89
CA ASP A 102 -5.71 -17.89 -13.05
C ASP A 102 -6.76 -17.77 -14.18
N ASP A 103 -7.77 -18.64 -14.18
CA ASP A 103 -8.88 -18.64 -15.15
C ASP A 103 -10.05 -17.72 -14.77
N ILE A 104 -9.95 -17.02 -13.63
CA ILE A 104 -10.95 -16.04 -13.18
C ILE A 104 -10.56 -14.65 -13.68
N GLU A 105 -11.37 -14.09 -14.58
CA GLU A 105 -11.16 -12.75 -15.14
C GLU A 105 -11.76 -11.61 -14.27
N GLU A 106 -12.76 -11.93 -13.43
CA GLU A 106 -13.47 -10.96 -12.59
C GLU A 106 -13.78 -11.53 -11.20
N ILE A 107 -13.66 -10.69 -10.17
CA ILE A 107 -14.08 -11.00 -8.79
C ILE A 107 -15.37 -10.22 -8.50
N ASP A 108 -16.49 -10.93 -8.47
CA ASP A 108 -17.81 -10.38 -8.20
C ASP A 108 -18.41 -10.92 -6.89
N ALA A 109 -19.70 -10.67 -6.66
CA ALA A 109 -20.42 -11.18 -5.49
C ALA A 109 -20.58 -12.72 -5.47
N ASN A 110 -20.40 -13.39 -6.61
CA ASN A 110 -20.50 -14.84 -6.74
C ASN A 110 -19.16 -15.55 -6.54
N PHE A 111 -18.04 -14.81 -6.50
CA PHE A 111 -16.72 -15.37 -6.23
C PHE A 111 -16.70 -16.05 -4.86
N LYS A 112 -16.70 -17.39 -4.90
CA LYS A 112 -16.60 -18.21 -3.69
C LYS A 112 -15.14 -18.29 -3.28
N LYS A 113 -14.83 -17.66 -2.16
CA LYS A 113 -13.55 -17.82 -1.48
C LYS A 113 -13.35 -19.32 -1.23
N THR A 114 -12.30 -19.89 -1.82
CA THR A 114 -11.94 -21.27 -1.52
C THR A 114 -11.58 -21.32 -0.02
N PRO A 115 -12.12 -22.27 0.77
CA PRO A 115 -11.69 -22.45 2.16
C PRO A 115 -10.18 -22.69 2.16
N THR A 116 -9.47 -21.92 2.98
CA THR A 116 -8.04 -22.15 3.29
C THR A 116 -7.93 -23.05 4.50
#